data_AF-A0A846V6X0-F1
#
_entry.id   AF-A0A846V6X0-F1
#
_cell.length_a   1.000
_cell.length_b   1.000
_cell.length_c   1.000
_cell.angle_alpha   90.00
_cell.angle_beta   90.00
_cell.angle_gamma   90.00
#
_symmetry.space_group_name_H-M   'P 1'
#
loop_
_entity.id
_entity.type
_entity.pdbx_description
1 polymer ?
#
loop_
_entity_poly.entity_id
_entity_poly.type
_entity_poly.pdbx_seq_one_letter_code
_entity_poly.pdbx_strand_id
1 'polypeptide(L)'
;MAETILTIGAIALELGIPVGLLIFMALRPQVRPRAIVILGALFPALCLYGAIAVSYLISRGKSDIFAFYAMWVMTFAPYLAVALGGLALSFLRRPANYWARFGLGVLTTPAAYLAFVLVAKVIPWRAG
;
A
#
# COMPACT_ATOMS: atom_id res chain seq x y z
N MET A 1 14.32 -3.07 20.84
CA MET A 1 15.03 -2.17 19.91
C MET A 1 14.88 -2.61 18.45
N ALA A 2 15.13 -3.87 18.09
CA ALA A 2 14.97 -4.35 16.71
C ALA A 2 13.54 -4.18 16.14
N GLU A 3 12.51 -4.49 16.91
CA GLU A 3 11.10 -4.33 16.51
C GLU A 3 10.71 -2.88 16.21
N THR A 4 11.23 -1.94 17.00
CA THR A 4 11.03 -0.49 16.82
C THR A 4 11.69 0.02 15.54
N ILE A 5 12.88 -0.51 15.21
CA ILE A 5 13.59 -0.16 13.97
C ILE A 5 12.86 -0.72 12.75
N LEU A 6 12.34 -1.95 12.83
CA LEU A 6 11.55 -2.56 11.75
C LEU A 6 10.23 -1.82 11.48
N THR A 7 9.53 -1.40 12.55
CA THR A 7 8.30 -0.60 12.41
C THR A 7 8.57 0.76 11.82
N ILE A 8 9.60 1.48 12.28
CA ILE A 8 9.98 2.79 11.73
C ILE A 8 10.39 2.65 10.25
N GLY A 9 11.14 1.60 9.90
CA GLY A 9 11.53 1.30 8.52
C GLY A 9 10.33 1.02 7.61
N ALA A 10 9.36 0.22 8.09
CA ALA A 10 8.13 -0.05 7.37
C ALA A 10 7.31 1.23 7.15
N ILE A 11 7.13 2.07 8.18
CA ILE A 11 6.44 3.35 8.09
C ILE A 11 7.11 4.27 7.05
N ALA A 12 8.44 4.40 7.10
CA ALA A 12 9.19 5.26 6.20
C ALA A 12 9.06 4.83 4.73
N LEU A 13 9.06 3.52 4.46
CA LEU A 13 8.87 2.98 3.11
C LEU A 13 7.42 3.13 2.65
N GLU A 14 6.46 2.70 3.47
CA GLU A 14 5.05 2.69 3.09
C GLU A 14 4.46 4.07 2.87
N LEU A 15 4.91 5.08 3.63
CA LEU A 15 4.53 6.48 3.40
C LEU A 15 5.46 7.18 2.40
N GLY A 16 6.72 6.77 2.32
CA GLY A 16 7.70 7.33 1.38
C GLY A 16 7.36 7.04 -0.09
N ILE A 17 6.82 5.86 -0.38
CA ILE A 17 6.39 5.47 -1.74
C ILE A 17 5.32 6.43 -2.31
N PRO A 18 4.17 6.68 -1.65
CA PRO A 18 3.14 7.57 -2.18
C PRO A 18 3.59 9.04 -2.19
N VAL A 19 4.34 9.50 -1.19
CA VAL A 19 4.89 10.87 -1.14
C VAL A 19 5.89 11.09 -2.28
N GLY A 20 6.82 10.14 -2.47
CA GLY A 20 7.78 10.18 -3.57
C GLY A 20 7.09 10.16 -4.93
N LEU A 21 6.00 9.39 -5.06
CA LEU A 21 5.20 9.36 -6.28
C LEU A 21 4.54 10.71 -6.58
N LEU A 22 3.99 11.39 -5.57
CA LEU A 22 3.39 12.72 -5.70
C LEU A 22 4.42 13.77 -6.10
N ILE A 23 5.60 13.76 -5.47
CA ILE A 23 6.72 14.64 -5.82
C ILE A 23 7.15 14.38 -7.27
N PHE A 24 7.28 13.12 -7.67
CA PHE A 24 7.66 12.74 -9.02
C PHE A 24 6.60 13.17 -10.06
N MET A 25 5.31 13.12 -9.72
CA MET A 25 4.22 13.64 -10.55
C MET A 25 4.25 15.17 -10.69
N ALA A 26 4.69 15.88 -9.65
CA ALA A 26 4.87 17.33 -9.67
C ALA A 26 6.05 17.73 -10.57
N LEU A 27 7.17 17.00 -10.47
CA LEU A 27 8.39 17.28 -11.22
C LEU A 27 8.33 16.82 -12.69
N ARG A 28 7.58 15.76 -12.99
CA ARG A 28 7.47 15.18 -14.35
C ARG A 28 5.99 14.97 -14.74
N PRO A 29 5.37 15.93 -15.46
CA PRO A 29 3.97 15.83 -15.86
C PRO A 29 3.68 14.63 -16.78
N GLN A 30 4.67 14.16 -17.54
CA GLN A 30 4.55 13.06 -18.49
C GLN A 30 4.28 11.70 -17.83
N VAL A 31 4.62 11.52 -16.55
CA VAL A 31 4.40 10.26 -15.80
C VAL A 31 3.12 10.25 -14.96
N ARG A 32 2.41 11.39 -14.85
CA ARG A 32 1.09 11.50 -14.21
C ARG A 32 0.12 10.37 -14.57
N PRO A 33 -0.06 9.98 -15.85
CA PRO A 33 -1.02 8.92 -16.20
C PRO A 33 -0.67 7.54 -15.64
N ARG A 34 0.63 7.24 -15.43
CA ARG A 34 1.08 5.98 -14.81
C ARG A 34 0.96 6.06 -13.30
N ALA A 35 1.42 7.16 -12.73
CA ALA A 35 1.46 7.40 -11.30
C ALA A 35 0.07 7.46 -10.65
N ILE A 36 -0.94 8.01 -11.34
CA ILE A 36 -2.34 8.06 -10.85
C ILE A 36 -2.90 6.67 -10.53
N VAL A 37 -2.43 5.63 -11.22
CA VAL A 37 -2.94 4.28 -10.97
C VAL A 37 -2.20 3.56 -9.87
N ILE A 38 -0.91 3.85 -9.71
CA ILE A 38 -0.18 3.42 -8.53
C ILE A 38 -0.81 4.08 -7.29
N LEU A 39 -1.13 5.38 -7.35
CA LEU A 39 -1.90 6.05 -6.29
C LEU A 39 -3.27 5.41 -6.07
N GLY A 40 -4.00 5.07 -7.13
CA GLY A 40 -5.28 4.37 -7.02
C GLY A 40 -5.16 3.00 -6.35
N ALA A 41 -4.09 2.25 -6.62
CA ALA A 41 -3.82 0.97 -5.97
C ALA A 41 -3.41 1.13 -4.50
N LEU A 42 -2.67 2.18 -4.16
CA LEU A 42 -2.30 2.47 -2.77
C LEU A 42 -3.44 3.07 -1.94
N PHE A 43 -4.44 3.66 -2.60
CA PHE A 43 -5.52 4.39 -1.93
C PHE A 43 -6.30 3.56 -0.89
N PRO A 44 -6.75 2.33 -1.16
CA PRO A 44 -7.49 1.55 -0.15
C PRO A 44 -6.64 1.21 1.07
N ALA A 45 -5.34 0.95 0.88
CA ALA A 45 -4.41 0.74 1.98
C ALA A 45 -4.26 2.02 2.81
N LEU A 46 -4.05 3.17 2.16
CA LEU A 46 -3.96 4.47 2.83
C LEU A 46 -5.24 4.83 3.61
N CYS A 47 -6.43 4.48 3.09
CA CYS A 47 -7.69 4.66 3.81
C CYS A 47 -7.76 3.80 5.09
N LEU A 48 -7.37 2.53 5.01
CA LEU A 48 -7.27 1.64 6.17
C LEU A 48 -6.28 2.21 7.21
N TYR A 49 -5.16 2.75 6.73
CA TYR A 49 -4.12 3.31 7.59
C TYR A 49 -4.63 4.55 8.31
N GLY A 50 -5.32 5.42 7.59
CA GLY A 50 -5.99 6.60 8.16
C GLY A 50 -7.05 6.21 9.19
N ALA A 51 -7.86 5.19 8.92
CA ALA A 51 -8.87 4.71 9.87
C ALA A 51 -8.26 4.21 11.18
N ILE A 52 -7.18 3.43 11.10
CA ILE A 52 -6.48 2.91 12.29
C ILE A 52 -5.79 4.06 13.05
N ALA A 53 -5.14 4.99 12.35
CA ALA A 53 -4.54 6.18 12.96
C ALA A 53 -5.58 7.07 13.67
N VAL A 54 -6.76 7.27 13.07
CA VAL A 54 -7.85 8.04 13.69
C VAL A 54 -8.41 7.29 14.90
N SER A 55 -8.60 5.98 14.81
CA SER A 55 -9.05 5.17 15.95
C SER A 55 -8.08 5.26 17.13
N TYR A 56 -6.77 5.32 16.86
CA TYR A 56 -5.72 5.51 17.85
C TYR A 56 -5.74 6.90 18.51
N LEU A 57 -6.09 7.95 17.74
CA LEU A 57 -6.22 9.30 18.29
C LEU A 57 -7.45 9.45 19.20
N ILE A 58 -8.52 8.69 18.91
CA ILE A 58 -9.79 8.73 19.64
C ILE A 58 -9.78 7.80 20.86
N SER A 59 -9.27 6.57 20.72
CA SER A 59 -9.11 5.61 21.81
C SER A 59 -7.62 5.40 22.11
N ARG A 60 -7.19 5.86 23.29
CA ARG A 60 -5.82 5.66 23.78
C ARG A 60 -5.69 4.37 24.59
N GLY A 61 -6.38 3.30 24.17
CA GLY A 61 -6.29 2.00 24.81
C GLY A 61 -4.90 1.37 24.62
N LYS A 62 -4.41 0.60 25.59
CA LYS A 62 -3.15 -0.15 25.45
C LYS A 62 -3.18 -1.13 24.27
N SER A 63 -4.36 -1.64 23.90
CA SER A 63 -4.60 -2.46 22.70
C SER A 63 -4.36 -1.71 21.39
N ASP A 64 -4.69 -0.42 21.36
CA ASP A 64 -4.72 0.38 20.14
C ASP A 64 -3.31 0.82 19.73
N ILE A 65 -2.43 1.00 20.72
CA ILE A 65 -0.99 1.18 20.51
C ILE A 65 -0.42 -0.04 19.78
N PHE A 66 -0.71 -1.25 20.27
CA PHE A 66 -0.20 -2.48 19.65
C PHE A 66 -0.74 -2.66 18.24
N ALA A 67 -2.04 -2.44 18.03
CA ALA A 67 -2.65 -2.53 16.71
C ALA A 67 -2.02 -1.52 15.72
N PHE A 68 -1.74 -0.29 16.16
CA PHE A 68 -1.10 0.72 15.33
C PHE A 68 0.31 0.29 14.89
N TYR A 69 1.15 -0.23 15.78
CA TYR A 69 2.50 -0.68 15.41
C TYR A 69 2.49 -1.99 14.60
N ALA A 70 1.63 -2.95 14.97
CA ALA A 70 1.55 -4.25 14.31
C ALA A 70 1.01 -4.14 12.88
N MET A 71 0.10 -3.21 12.64
CA MET A 71 -0.46 -2.91 11.34
C MET A 71 0.65 -2.71 10.30
N TRP A 72 1.57 -1.75 10.49
CA TRP A 72 2.65 -1.47 9.53
C TRP A 72 3.50 -2.70 9.20
N VAL A 73 3.85 -3.51 10.20
CA VAL A 73 4.69 -4.70 9.96
C VAL A 73 3.92 -5.79 9.21
N MET A 74 2.66 -6.00 9.58
CA MET A 74 1.82 -7.04 8.98
C MET A 74 1.32 -6.65 7.59
N THR A 75 1.13 -5.36 7.31
CA THR A 75 0.64 -4.88 6.01
C THR A 75 1.76 -4.59 5.02
N PHE A 76 3.03 -4.62 5.43
CA PHE A 76 4.17 -4.35 4.55
C PHE A 76 4.23 -5.26 3.31
N ALA A 77 4.15 -6.57 3.49
CA ALA A 77 4.20 -7.53 2.39
C ALA A 77 3.02 -7.38 1.40
N PRO A 78 1.74 -7.33 1.86
CA PRO A 78 0.63 -7.10 0.95
C PRO A 78 0.66 -5.70 0.33
N TYR A 79 1.11 -4.67 1.06
CA TYR A 79 1.29 -3.31 0.53
C TYR A 79 2.28 -3.29 -0.63
N LEU A 80 3.43 -3.96 -0.49
CA LEU A 80 4.43 -4.06 -1.54
C LEU A 80 3.88 -4.83 -2.76
N ALA A 81 3.13 -5.91 -2.53
CA ALA A 81 2.48 -6.66 -3.61
C ALA A 81 1.48 -5.79 -4.38
N VAL A 82 0.70 -4.96 -3.68
CA VAL A 82 -0.23 -3.99 -4.29
C VAL A 82 0.53 -2.91 -5.06
N ALA A 83 1.62 -2.38 -4.51
CA ALA A 83 2.45 -1.37 -5.17
C ALA A 83 3.06 -1.91 -6.48
N LEU A 84 3.61 -3.12 -6.44
CA LEU A 84 4.15 -3.81 -7.61
C LEU A 84 3.07 -4.18 -8.62
N GLY A 85 1.88 -4.60 -8.17
CA GLY A 85 0.72 -4.83 -9.02
C GLY A 85 0.27 -3.56 -9.74
N GLY A 86 0.13 -2.45 -9.01
CA GLY A 86 -0.19 -1.14 -9.57
C GLY A 86 0.86 -0.66 -10.59
N LEU A 87 2.14 -0.93 -10.31
CA LEU A 87 3.26 -0.64 -11.20
C LEU A 87 3.24 -1.50 -12.47
N ALA A 88 3.03 -2.82 -12.36
CA ALA A 88 2.93 -3.73 -13.49
C ALA A 88 1.78 -3.31 -14.42
N LEU A 89 0.63 -2.96 -13.85
CA LEU A 89 -0.51 -2.48 -14.62
C LEU A 89 -0.22 -1.13 -15.27
N SER A 90 0.73 -0.34 -14.73
CA SER A 90 1.07 0.99 -15.26
C SER A 90 1.73 0.95 -16.63
N PHE A 91 2.19 -0.24 -17.03
CA PHE A 91 2.71 -0.52 -18.36
C PHE A 91 1.65 -1.00 -19.36
N LEU A 92 0.43 -1.36 -18.92
CA LEU A 92 -0.65 -1.73 -19.83
C LEU A 92 -1.22 -0.50 -20.56
N ARG A 93 -1.70 -0.71 -21.78
CA ARG A 93 -2.42 0.32 -22.55
C ARG A 93 -3.70 0.70 -21.80
N ARG A 94 -3.78 1.94 -21.30
CA ARG A 94 -4.86 2.40 -20.40
C ARG A 94 -5.82 3.41 -21.06
N PRO A 95 -7.09 3.44 -20.63
CA PRO A 95 -8.07 4.43 -21.09
C PRO A 95 -7.58 5.87 -20.86
N ALA A 96 -8.01 6.81 -21.71
CA ALA A 96 -7.56 8.21 -21.67
C ALA A 96 -7.98 8.96 -20.39
N ASN A 97 -9.07 8.53 -19.74
CA ASN A 97 -9.65 9.18 -18.57
C ASN A 97 -8.86 8.86 -17.28
N TYR A 98 -8.50 9.90 -16.52
CA TYR A 98 -7.78 9.80 -15.25
C TYR A 98 -8.58 9.09 -14.16
N TRP A 99 -9.91 9.24 -14.13
CA TRP A 99 -10.76 8.55 -13.15
C TRP A 99 -10.83 7.04 -13.40
N ALA A 100 -10.91 6.61 -14.66
CA ALA A 100 -10.88 5.20 -15.02
C ALA A 100 -9.52 4.56 -14.68
N ARG A 101 -8.44 5.32 -14.84
CA ARG A 101 -7.09 4.92 -14.41
C ARG A 101 -7.00 4.73 -12.90
N PHE A 102 -7.50 5.68 -12.12
CA PHE A 102 -7.56 5.56 -10.67
C PHE A 102 -8.40 4.35 -10.22
N GLY A 103 -9.60 4.19 -10.79
CA GLY A 103 -10.49 3.06 -10.49
C GLY A 103 -9.88 1.70 -10.82
N LEU A 104 -9.14 1.59 -11.93
CA LEU A 104 -8.37 0.38 -12.25
C LEU A 104 -7.36 0.06 -11.14
N GLY A 105 -6.66 1.08 -10.61
CA GLY A 105 -5.74 0.88 -9.48
C GLY A 105 -6.46 0.39 -8.24
N VAL A 106 -7.58 1.02 -7.88
CA VAL A 106 -8.38 0.63 -6.71
C VAL A 106 -8.79 -0.85 -6.78
N LEU A 107 -9.28 -1.31 -7.93
CA LEU A 107 -9.69 -2.70 -8.15
C LEU A 107 -8.54 -3.71 -8.07
N THR A 108 -7.31 -3.25 -8.22
CA THR A 108 -6.15 -4.15 -8.19
C THR A 108 -5.66 -4.43 -6.80
N THR A 109 -6.08 -3.62 -5.83
CA THR A 109 -5.82 -3.84 -4.41
C THR A 109 -6.42 -5.14 -3.90
N PRO A 110 -7.73 -5.43 -4.07
CA PRO A 110 -8.30 -6.72 -3.68
C PRO A 110 -7.75 -7.87 -4.54
N ALA A 111 -7.47 -7.65 -5.83
CA ALA A 111 -6.90 -8.70 -6.69
C ALA A 111 -5.48 -9.10 -6.28
N ALA A 112 -4.61 -8.13 -5.99
CA ALA A 112 -3.25 -8.36 -5.51
C ALA A 112 -3.24 -8.97 -4.10
N TYR A 113 -4.16 -8.54 -3.23
CA TYR A 113 -4.33 -9.14 -1.91
C TYR A 113 -4.79 -10.61 -2.01
N LEU A 114 -5.77 -10.92 -2.85
CA LEU A 114 -6.21 -12.30 -3.10
C LEU A 114 -5.09 -13.15 -3.71
N ALA A 115 -4.33 -12.62 -4.67
CA ALA A 115 -3.17 -13.29 -5.23
C ALA A 115 -2.11 -13.58 -4.17
N PHE A 116 -1.82 -12.61 -3.29
CA PHE A 116 -0.90 -12.81 -2.17
C PHE A 116 -1.39 -13.90 -1.20
N VAL A 117 -2.67 -13.89 -0.82
CA VAL A 117 -3.26 -14.93 0.06
C VAL A 117 -3.19 -16.31 -0.59
N LEU A 118 -3.46 -16.41 -1.90
CA LEU A 118 -3.35 -17.67 -2.63
C LEU A 118 -1.90 -18.17 -2.67
N VAL A 119 -0.94 -17.30 -2.97
CA VAL A 119 0.49 -17.65 -2.97
C VAL A 119 0.95 -18.06 -1.56
N ALA A 120 0.56 -17.32 -0.53
CA ALA A 120 0.89 -17.63 0.86
C ALA A 120 0.29 -18.96 1.34
N LYS A 121 -0.86 -19.38 0.80
CA LYS A 121 -1.46 -20.70 1.06
C LYS A 121 -0.77 -21.84 0.30
N VAL A 122 -0.20 -21.56 -0.87
CA VAL A 122 0.46 -22.56 -1.73
C VAL A 122 1.91 -22.79 -1.32
N ILE A 123 2.59 -21.78 -0.75
CA ILE A 123 3.94 -21.92 -0.20
C ILE A 123 3.84 -22.58 1.17
N PRO A 124 4.30 -23.84 1.34
CA PRO A 124 4.41 -24.41 2.67
C PRO A 124 5.48 -23.63 3.42
N TRP A 125 5.07 -22.77 4.35
CA TRP A 125 5.97 -22.21 5.34
C TRP A 125 6.46 -23.38 6.20
N ARG A 126 7.56 -24.03 5.79
CA ARG A 126 8.31 -24.90 6.69
C ARG A 126 8.91 -23.98 7.74
N ALA A 127 8.25 -23.93 8.90
CA ALA A 127 8.85 -23.44 10.13
C ALA A 127 10.12 -24.27 10.37
N GLY A 128 11.26 -23.65 10.16
CA GLY A 128 12.57 -24.13 10.57
C GLY A 128 13.01 -23.34 11.79
#